data_AF-A0A9Q0PGC6-F1
#
_entry.id   AF-A0A9Q0PGC6-F1
#
_cell.length_a   1.000
_cell.length_b   1.000
_cell.length_c   1.000
_cell.angle_alpha   90.00
_cell.angle_beta   90.00
_cell.angle_gamma   90.00
#
_symmetry.space_group_name_H-M   'P 1'
#
loop_
_entity.id
_entity.type
_entity.pdbx_description
1 polymer ?
#
loop_
_entity_poly.entity_id
_entity_poly.type
_entity_poly.pdbx_seq_one_letter_code
_entity_poly.pdbx_strand_id
1 'polypeptide(L)'
;MTAILLGLLCFVCCRVKYCNRSSRRSGGLPESDSTVNTVPVVTVAGLDGATIESYPKIVLGESRRLPKPDDNTCSICLCEYKPQEMLKTIPECKHCFHSDCIEEWLRLRATCPLCRNSPERLPPAGS
;
A
#
# COMPACT_ATOMS: atom_id res chain seq x y z
N MET A 1 -29.79 14.37 3.34
CA MET A 1 -29.09 14.59 2.04
C MET A 1 -27.67 15.14 2.22
N THR A 2 -27.42 16.01 3.20
CA THR A 2 -26.09 16.59 3.50
C THR A 2 -25.02 15.55 3.90
N ALA A 3 -25.36 14.54 4.70
CA ALA A 3 -24.41 13.48 5.07
C ALA A 3 -23.96 12.62 3.87
N ILE A 4 -24.86 12.38 2.91
CA ILE A 4 -24.55 11.65 1.68
C ILE A 4 -23.62 12.50 0.80
N LEU A 5 -23.89 13.80 0.66
CA LEU A 5 -23.02 14.72 -0.07
C LEU A 5 -21.64 14.83 0.57
N LEU A 6 -21.53 14.89 1.90
CA LEU A 6 -20.24 14.90 2.60
C LEU A 6 -19.49 13.56 2.42
N GLY A 7 -20.19 12.43 2.47
CA GLY A 7 -19.61 11.11 2.20
C GLY A 7 -19.11 10.97 0.77
N LEU A 8 -19.89 11.41 -0.21
CA LEU A 8 -19.51 11.41 -1.63
C LEU A 8 -18.37 12.38 -1.91
N LEU A 9 -18.38 13.58 -1.32
CA LEU A 9 -17.28 14.54 -1.44
C LEU A 9 -15.99 13.99 -0.84
N CYS A 10 -16.03 13.37 0.34
CA CYS A 10 -14.86 12.73 0.95
C CYS A 10 -14.34 11.60 0.07
N PHE A 11 -15.21 10.73 -0.44
CA PHE A 11 -14.86 9.63 -1.34
C PHE A 11 -14.24 10.14 -2.65
N VAL A 12 -14.85 11.14 -3.28
CA VAL A 12 -14.35 11.75 -4.53
C VAL A 12 -13.03 12.50 -4.27
N CYS A 13 -12.90 13.26 -3.19
CA CYS A 13 -11.67 13.97 -2.85
C CYS A 13 -10.53 13.01 -2.52
N CYS A 14 -10.79 11.93 -1.79
CA CYS A 14 -9.80 10.88 -1.53
C CYS A 14 -9.40 10.22 -2.84
N ARG A 15 -10.34 9.82 -3.70
CA ARG A 15 -10.01 9.23 -5.02
C ARG A 15 -9.21 10.20 -5.88
N VAL A 16 -9.63 11.46 -6.02
CA VAL A 16 -8.93 12.46 -6.83
C VAL A 16 -7.55 12.78 -6.26
N LYS A 17 -7.42 13.02 -4.95
CA LYS A 17 -6.11 13.29 -4.35
C LYS A 17 -5.19 12.07 -4.45
N TYR A 18 -5.67 10.86 -4.16
CA TYR A 18 -4.85 9.66 -4.16
C TYR A 18 -4.45 9.22 -5.57
N CYS A 19 -5.40 9.19 -6.52
CA CYS A 19 -5.10 8.89 -7.93
C CYS A 19 -4.27 10.01 -8.60
N ASN A 20 -4.38 11.29 -8.19
CA ASN A 20 -3.57 12.40 -8.74
C ASN A 20 -2.19 12.55 -8.06
N ARG A 21 -2.01 12.05 -6.83
CA ARG A 21 -0.72 12.08 -6.11
C ARG A 21 0.31 11.17 -6.80
N SER A 22 -0.14 10.02 -7.34
CA SER A 22 0.66 9.10 -8.16
C SER A 22 1.32 9.80 -9.36
N SER A 23 0.61 10.74 -9.99
CA SER A 23 1.13 11.44 -11.18
C SER A 23 2.14 12.55 -10.88
N ARG A 24 2.36 12.96 -9.62
CA ARG A 24 3.13 14.18 -9.28
C ARG A 24 4.31 14.02 -8.33
N ARG A 25 4.55 12.84 -7.73
CA ARG A 25 5.67 12.65 -6.80
C ARG A 25 6.88 11.97 -7.44
N SER A 26 7.59 12.72 -8.28
CA SER A 26 9.04 12.61 -8.37
C SER A 26 9.63 13.75 -7.53
N GLY A 27 10.12 13.45 -6.33
CA GLY A 27 10.89 14.40 -5.51
C GLY A 27 10.28 14.72 -4.14
N GLY A 28 10.92 14.25 -3.07
CA GLY A 28 10.65 14.68 -1.70
C GLY A 28 11.20 13.74 -0.63
N LEU A 29 12.37 14.10 -0.08
CA LEU A 29 13.15 13.50 1.01
C LEU A 29 12.33 13.26 2.30
N PRO A 30 12.58 12.20 3.10
CA PRO A 30 11.99 12.05 4.42
C PRO A 30 12.94 12.59 5.51
N GLU A 31 12.44 13.48 6.36
CA GLU A 31 13.09 13.86 7.62
C GLU A 31 12.39 13.16 8.79
N SER A 32 13.22 12.50 9.58
CA SER A 32 12.91 11.74 10.79
C SER A 32 12.71 12.67 11.98
N ASP A 33 11.85 12.30 12.94
CA ASP A 33 12.26 12.01 14.33
C ASP A 33 11.02 11.78 15.24
N SER A 34 11.21 10.92 16.25
CA SER A 34 10.74 11.06 17.64
C SER A 34 10.17 9.77 18.24
N THR A 35 10.92 9.34 19.25
CA THR A 35 10.77 8.27 20.24
C THR A 35 9.55 8.45 21.16
N VAL A 36 8.74 7.40 21.41
CA VAL A 36 8.01 7.22 22.70
C VAL A 36 7.76 5.72 23.00
N ASN A 37 8.12 5.31 24.22
CA ASN A 37 7.85 4.00 24.85
C ASN A 37 6.41 3.85 25.34
N THR A 38 5.70 2.74 25.03
CA THR A 38 4.55 2.25 25.84
C THR A 38 4.25 0.74 25.62
N VAL A 39 4.03 0.04 26.74
CA VAL A 39 3.54 -1.34 27.08
C VAL A 39 2.93 -2.24 25.95
N PRO A 40 3.20 -3.57 25.89
CA PRO A 40 2.89 -4.41 24.73
C PRO A 40 1.44 -4.90 24.73
N VAL A 41 0.58 -4.17 24.03
CA VAL A 41 -0.51 -4.81 23.26
C VAL A 41 0.16 -5.45 22.05
N VAL A 42 -0.28 -6.63 21.58
CA VAL A 42 0.15 -7.19 20.28
C VAL A 42 -0.44 -6.34 19.15
N THR A 43 -0.06 -5.07 19.11
CA THR A 43 -0.07 -4.25 17.92
C THR A 43 1.11 -4.76 17.10
N VAL A 44 0.83 -5.51 16.05
CA VAL A 44 1.83 -5.79 15.02
C VAL A 44 2.28 -4.41 14.54
N ALA A 45 3.43 -3.94 15.02
CA ALA A 45 3.95 -2.64 14.70
C ALA A 45 4.04 -2.51 13.17
N GLY A 46 3.92 -1.29 12.65
CA GLY A 46 4.22 -1.04 11.26
C GLY A 46 5.66 -1.46 10.92
N LEU A 47 5.90 -1.73 9.65
CA LEU A 47 7.25 -1.95 9.14
C LEU A 47 7.99 -0.62 9.02
N ASP A 48 9.31 -0.67 9.19
CA ASP A 48 10.16 0.47 8.91
C ASP A 48 10.19 0.79 7.40
N GLY A 49 10.51 2.05 7.08
CA GLY A 49 10.52 2.53 5.71
C GLY A 49 11.45 1.74 4.79
N ALA A 50 12.62 1.31 5.28
CA ALA A 50 13.62 0.61 4.48
C ALA A 50 13.15 -0.81 4.10
N THR A 51 12.56 -1.54 5.06
CA THR A 51 11.95 -2.85 4.80
C THR A 51 10.84 -2.72 3.75
N ILE A 52 9.96 -1.72 3.89
CA ILE A 52 8.89 -1.50 2.92
C ILE A 52 9.48 -1.15 1.53
N GLU A 53 10.50 -0.30 1.46
CA GLU A 53 11.16 0.11 0.22
C GLU A 53 11.77 -1.06 -0.55
N SER A 54 12.27 -2.08 0.16
CA SER A 54 12.83 -3.29 -0.45
C SER A 54 11.82 -4.15 -1.21
N TYR A 55 10.51 -3.93 -1.01
CA TYR A 55 9.48 -4.75 -1.66
C TYR A 55 9.49 -4.56 -3.18
N PRO A 56 9.22 -5.62 -3.96
CA PRO A 56 9.23 -5.55 -5.42
C PRO A 56 8.33 -4.43 -5.95
N LYS A 57 8.91 -3.51 -6.72
CA LYS A 57 8.22 -2.43 -7.44
C LYS A 57 8.15 -2.78 -8.92
N ILE A 58 7.00 -2.56 -9.53
CA ILE A 58 6.77 -2.73 -10.96
C ILE A 58 6.13 -1.47 -11.54
N VAL A 59 6.53 -1.09 -12.74
CA VAL A 59 5.80 -0.09 -13.53
C VAL A 59 4.80 -0.83 -14.40
N LEU A 60 3.51 -0.49 -14.29
CA LEU A 60 2.48 -1.15 -15.09
C LEU A 60 2.63 -0.76 -16.56
N GLY A 61 2.89 -1.72 -17.44
CA GLY A 61 2.96 -1.46 -18.89
C GLY A 61 1.58 -1.22 -19.51
N GLU A 62 1.56 -0.71 -20.74
CA GLU A 62 0.34 -0.46 -21.55
C GLU A 62 -0.63 -1.65 -21.65
N SER A 63 -0.11 -2.88 -21.62
CA SER A 63 -0.95 -4.09 -21.66
C SER A 63 -1.81 -4.29 -20.41
N ARG A 64 -1.53 -3.52 -19.33
CA ARG A 64 -2.12 -3.64 -17.99
C ARG A 64 -2.10 -5.07 -17.42
N ARG A 65 -1.16 -5.90 -17.90
CA ARG A 65 -0.96 -7.26 -17.39
C ARG A 65 -0.24 -7.21 -16.06
N LEU A 66 -0.88 -7.76 -15.03
CA LEU A 66 -0.32 -7.89 -13.70
C LEU A 66 0.23 -9.29 -13.46
N PRO A 67 1.16 -9.46 -12.50
CA PRO A 67 1.62 -10.78 -12.06
C PRO A 67 0.47 -11.68 -11.59
N LYS A 68 -0.62 -11.07 -11.11
CA LYS A 68 -1.86 -11.75 -10.70
C LYS A 68 -3.02 -11.16 -11.52
N PRO A 69 -3.69 -11.95 -12.38
CA PRO A 69 -4.61 -11.44 -13.39
C PRO A 69 -5.95 -10.90 -12.86
N ASP A 70 -6.32 -11.19 -11.61
CA ASP A 70 -7.66 -10.93 -11.09
C ASP A 70 -7.82 -9.62 -10.30
N ASP A 71 -6.75 -8.83 -10.13
CA ASP A 71 -6.77 -7.59 -9.33
C ASP A 71 -6.42 -6.38 -10.18
N ASN A 72 -7.36 -5.84 -10.97
CA ASN A 72 -7.12 -4.66 -11.83
C ASN A 72 -7.26 -3.34 -11.07
N THR A 73 -7.55 -3.43 -9.77
CA THR A 73 -7.86 -2.30 -8.90
C THR A 73 -7.04 -2.39 -7.63
N CYS A 74 -6.63 -1.24 -7.10
CA CYS A 74 -6.01 -1.18 -5.80
C CYS A 74 -7.07 -1.29 -4.71
N SER A 75 -7.04 -2.33 -3.89
CA SER A 75 -8.05 -2.51 -2.83
C SER A 75 -7.97 -1.48 -1.70
N ILE A 76 -6.92 -0.65 -1.67
CA ILE A 76 -6.73 0.41 -0.65
C ILE A 76 -7.46 1.69 -1.08
N CYS A 77 -7.16 2.22 -2.28
CA CYS A 77 -7.79 3.44 -2.79
C CYS A 77 -9.02 3.17 -3.67
N LEU A 78 -9.27 1.90 -3.98
CA LEU A 78 -10.34 1.39 -4.85
C LEU A 78 -10.28 1.94 -6.29
N CYS A 79 -9.17 2.56 -6.70
CA CYS A 79 -8.93 3.02 -8.07
C CYS A 79 -8.45 1.85 -8.97
N GLU A 80 -8.84 1.86 -10.25
CA GLU A 80 -8.23 1.01 -11.28
C GLU A 80 -6.77 1.42 -11.54
N TYR A 81 -5.94 0.44 -11.90
CA TYR A 81 -4.57 0.69 -12.29
C TYR A 81 -4.47 1.25 -13.71
N LYS A 82 -3.58 2.22 -13.90
CA LYS A 82 -3.28 2.82 -15.20
C LYS A 82 -1.87 2.49 -15.66
N PRO A 83 -1.62 2.47 -16.98
CA PRO A 83 -0.26 2.37 -17.49
C PRO A 83 0.65 3.43 -16.88
N GLN A 84 1.92 3.10 -16.75
CA GLN A 84 2.98 3.93 -16.15
C GLN A 84 2.82 4.19 -14.64
N GLU A 85 1.82 3.62 -13.97
CA GLU A 85 1.72 3.70 -12.51
C GLU A 85 2.71 2.75 -11.82
N MET A 86 3.28 3.21 -10.71
CA MET A 86 4.13 2.39 -9.86
C MET A 86 3.28 1.54 -8.91
N LEU A 87 3.41 0.24 -9.05
CA LEU A 87 2.80 -0.74 -8.17
C LEU A 87 3.87 -1.42 -7.33
N LYS A 88 3.48 -1.85 -6.15
CA LYS A 88 4.33 -2.61 -5.25
C LYS A 88 3.64 -3.92 -4.88
N THR A 89 4.42 -4.98 -4.87
CA THR A 89 3.93 -6.34 -4.66
C THR A 89 4.38 -6.84 -3.29
N ILE A 90 3.46 -7.41 -2.52
CA ILE A 90 3.82 -8.09 -1.26
C ILE A 90 4.57 -9.39 -1.60
N PRO A 91 5.81 -9.61 -1.12
CA PRO A 91 6.63 -10.77 -1.49
C PRO A 91 5.95 -12.12 -1.23
N GLU A 92 5.28 -12.28 -0.10
CA GLU A 92 4.72 -13.56 0.36
C GLU A 92 3.43 -13.99 -0.37
N CYS A 93 2.58 -13.04 -0.76
CA CYS A 93 1.26 -13.34 -1.32
C CYS A 93 1.05 -12.82 -2.75
N LYS A 94 2.03 -12.08 -3.27
CA LYS A 94 2.06 -11.48 -4.62
C LYS A 94 0.88 -10.55 -4.93
N HIS A 95 0.16 -10.07 -3.91
CA HIS A 95 -0.85 -9.03 -4.09
C HIS A 95 -0.20 -7.71 -4.45
N CYS A 96 -0.79 -7.02 -5.42
CA CYS A 96 -0.30 -5.76 -5.96
C CYS A 96 -1.19 -4.60 -5.48
N PHE A 97 -0.55 -3.46 -5.22
CA PHE A 97 -1.18 -2.21 -4.80
C PHE A 97 -0.40 -1.05 -5.41
N HIS A 98 -0.96 0.17 -5.46
CA HIS A 98 -0.13 1.35 -5.73
C HIS A 98 1.00 1.45 -4.69
N SER A 99 2.21 1.82 -5.12
CA SER A 99 3.36 1.93 -4.22
C SER A 99 3.03 2.81 -3.00
N ASP A 100 2.43 3.97 -3.23
CA ASP A 100 2.03 4.91 -2.17
C ASP A 100 0.98 4.32 -1.22
N CYS A 101 -0.04 3.65 -1.78
CA CYS A 101 -1.11 3.00 -1.01
C CYS A 101 -0.54 2.03 0.01
N ILE A 102 0.31 1.12 -0.45
CA ILE A 102 0.82 0.04 0.40
C ILE A 102 1.94 0.51 1.32
N GLU A 103 2.71 1.53 0.93
CA GLU A 103 3.71 2.14 1.80
C GLU A 103 3.07 2.79 3.04
N GLU A 104 2.02 3.59 2.85
CA GLU A 104 1.29 4.19 3.98
C GLU A 104 0.62 3.12 4.86
N TRP A 105 0.05 2.08 4.24
CA TRP A 105 -0.57 0.97 4.97
C TRP A 105 0.45 0.20 5.82
N LEU A 106 1.59 -0.20 5.24
CA LEU A 106 2.58 -1.03 5.92
C LEU A 106 3.29 -0.32 7.06
N ARG A 107 3.41 1.02 7.00
CA ARG A 107 3.88 1.85 8.11
C ARG A 107 2.95 1.82 9.33
N LEU A 108 1.68 1.46 9.14
CA LEU A 108 0.70 1.35 10.22
C LEU A 108 0.45 -0.11 10.62
N ARG A 109 0.52 -1.04 9.66
CA ARG A 109 0.17 -2.45 9.84
C ARG A 109 1.06 -3.34 8.95
N ALA A 110 1.90 -4.18 9.54
CA ALA A 110 2.71 -5.16 8.81
C ALA A 110 1.91 -6.37 8.30
N THR A 111 0.80 -6.15 7.59
CA THR A 111 -0.05 -7.22 7.02
C THR A 111 -0.59 -6.84 5.66
N CYS A 112 -0.78 -7.83 4.78
CA CYS A 112 -1.41 -7.62 3.49
C CYS A 112 -2.88 -7.21 3.65
N PRO A 113 -3.36 -6.12 3.00
CA PRO A 113 -4.76 -5.71 3.07
C PRO A 113 -5.77 -6.75 2.57
N LEU A 114 -5.35 -7.62 1.63
CA LEU A 114 -6.23 -8.62 1.01
C LEU A 114 -6.28 -9.93 1.78
N CYS A 115 -5.13 -10.54 2.09
CA CYS A 115 -5.08 -11.86 2.72
C CYS A 115 -4.68 -11.84 4.20
N ARG A 116 -4.41 -10.66 4.77
CA ARG A 116 -3.94 -10.49 6.16
C ARG A 116 -2.66 -11.26 6.51
N ASN A 117 -1.96 -11.80 5.52
CA ASN A 117 -0.69 -12.47 5.76
C ASN A 117 0.36 -11.42 6.16
N SER A 118 1.10 -11.70 7.24
CA SER A 118 2.29 -10.92 7.58
C SER A 118 3.40 -11.28 6.59
N PRO A 119 4.17 -10.28 6.11
CA PRO A 119 5.29 -10.52 5.24
C PRO A 119 6.49 -11.15 5.96
N GLU A 120 6.46 -11.20 7.29
CA GLU A 120 7.56 -11.66 8.15
C GLU A 120 7.48 -13.16 8.52
N ARG A 121 6.55 -13.93 7.94
CA ARG A 121 6.51 -15.38 8.15
C ARG A 121 7.65 -16.05 7.39
N LEU A 122 8.84 -16.07 8.02
CA LEU A 122 9.83 -17.12 7.80
C LEU A 122 9.10 -18.49 7.81
N PRO A 123 9.40 -19.40 6.87
CA PRO A 123 8.87 -20.75 6.95
C PRO A 123 9.32 -21.38 8.26
N PRO A 124 8.47 -22.18 8.95
CA PRO A 124 8.93 -22.96 10.08
C PRO A 124 10.06 -23.86 9.59
N ALA A 125 11.26 -23.66 10.15
CA ALA A 125 12.39 -24.52 9.89
C ALA A 125 11.99 -25.96 10.24
N GLY A 126 12.06 -26.85 9.24
CA GLY A 126 12.22 -28.29 9.38
C GLY A 126 11.28 -29.05 10.32
N SER A 127 10.43 -29.89 9.75
CA SER A 127 10.08 -31.18 10.36
C SER A 127 10.74 -32.29 9.55
#